data_AF-A0A2N7W7C0-F1
#
_entry.id   AF-A0A2N7W7C0-F1
#
_cell.length_a   1.000
_cell.length_b   1.000
_cell.length_c   1.000
_cell.angle_alpha   90.00
_cell.angle_beta   90.00
_cell.angle_gamma   90.00
#
_symmetry.space_group_name_H-M   'P 1'
#
loop_
_entity.id
_entity.type
_entity.pdbx_description
1 polymer ?
#
loop_
_entity_poly.entity_id
_entity_poly.type
_entity_poly.pdbx_seq_one_letter_code
_entity_poly.pdbx_strand_id
1 'polypeptide(L)'
;MPKTKDPSLAYEWSNFRLCRAKLNHRKGEHDDVLDPYVLAEGWFRFNFTTFELYPDPDLSDDDKKKVNATIVRFELNEDDNLVQERLRAVYAYADGKLTREQLTRLYPLIASEMVAQDFDVKHLPRFRRLLENPRVRDGLGI
;
A
#
# COMPACT_ATOMS: atom_id res chain seq x y z
N MET A 1 -25.91 16.85 4.43
CA MET A 1 -25.16 15.79 5.13
C MET A 1 -26.04 14.56 5.25
N PRO A 2 -25.56 13.36 4.90
CA PRO A 2 -26.12 12.15 5.47
C PRO A 2 -25.10 11.48 6.41
N LYS A 3 -25.59 11.16 7.61
CA LYS A 3 -24.92 10.36 8.63
C LYS A 3 -25.44 8.92 8.55
N THR A 4 -24.49 7.99 8.39
CA THR A 4 -24.36 6.68 9.06
C THR A 4 -25.30 5.55 8.66
N LYS A 5 -24.76 4.33 8.46
CA LYS A 5 -25.33 3.03 8.90
C LYS A 5 -24.49 1.80 8.47
N ASP A 6 -23.27 1.65 8.98
CA ASP A 6 -22.74 0.32 9.38
C ASP A 6 -21.37 0.44 10.07
N PRO A 7 -21.21 0.07 11.35
CA PRO A 7 -19.90 -0.02 11.99
C PRO A 7 -18.99 -1.11 11.39
N SER A 8 -19.54 -2.09 10.66
CA SER A 8 -18.75 -3.10 9.93
C SER A 8 -18.21 -2.57 8.58
N LEU A 9 -18.77 -1.46 8.09
CA LEU A 9 -18.25 -0.69 6.95
C LEU A 9 -17.24 0.39 7.38
N ALA A 10 -16.76 0.38 8.64
CA ALA A 10 -15.70 1.26 9.15
C ALA A 10 -14.31 1.04 8.48
N TYR A 11 -14.29 0.38 7.33
CA TYR A 11 -13.21 0.37 6.36
C TYR A 11 -13.29 1.57 5.38
N GLU A 12 -14.07 2.59 5.75
CA GLU A 12 -14.03 3.94 5.18
C GLU A 12 -12.61 4.52 5.28
N TRP A 13 -11.91 4.60 4.14
CA TRP A 13 -10.64 5.32 3.93
C TRP A 13 -9.41 4.84 4.73
N SER A 14 -9.59 4.13 5.84
CA SER A 14 -8.53 3.57 6.67
C SER A 14 -7.73 2.50 5.93
N ASN A 15 -8.38 1.74 5.04
CA ASN A 15 -7.74 0.76 4.15
C ASN A 15 -6.85 1.39 3.06
N PHE A 16 -7.09 2.66 2.72
CA PHE A 16 -6.29 3.46 1.78
C PHE A 16 -5.49 4.56 2.49
N ARG A 17 -4.93 4.28 3.68
CA ARG A 17 -3.89 5.13 4.30
C ARG A 17 -2.56 5.11 3.54
N LEU A 18 -2.59 5.08 2.21
CA LEU A 18 -1.52 5.60 1.37
C LEU A 18 -1.55 7.14 1.30
N CYS A 19 -2.53 7.80 1.91
CA CYS A 19 -2.83 9.20 1.63
C CYS A 19 -2.75 10.10 2.88
N ARG A 20 -1.59 10.72 3.13
CA ARG A 20 -1.52 11.99 3.89
C ARG A 20 -2.37 13.07 3.18
N ALA A 21 -2.66 14.16 3.89
CA ALA A 21 -3.45 15.32 3.44
C ALA A 21 -3.18 15.86 2.01
N LYS A 22 -1.99 15.62 1.43
CA LYS A 22 -1.66 15.95 0.02
C LYS A 22 -2.60 15.29 -1.00
N LEU A 23 -3.00 14.04 -0.77
CA LEU A 23 -3.88 13.29 -1.68
C LEU A 23 -5.34 13.76 -1.60
N ASN A 24 -5.77 14.23 -0.43
CA ASN A 24 -7.07 14.89 -0.27
C ASN A 24 -7.13 16.25 -1.00
N HIS A 25 -5.99 16.92 -1.21
CA HIS A 25 -5.93 18.15 -2.01
C HIS A 25 -6.08 17.87 -3.51
N ARG A 26 -5.50 16.77 -4.02
CA ARG A 26 -5.60 16.33 -5.43
C ARG A 26 -6.97 15.75 -5.81
N LYS A 27 -7.76 15.31 -4.83
CA LYS A 27 -9.11 14.77 -5.03
C LYS A 27 -10.17 15.86 -5.33
N GLY A 28 -9.83 17.15 -5.21
CA GLY A 28 -10.78 18.25 -5.24
C GLY A 28 -11.45 18.59 -6.57
N GLU A 29 -11.00 18.06 -7.72
CA GLU A 29 -11.42 18.60 -9.03
C GLU A 29 -11.86 17.54 -10.07
N HIS A 30 -12.11 16.30 -9.67
CA HIS A 30 -12.14 15.20 -10.64
C HIS A 30 -13.21 14.11 -10.37
N ASP A 31 -14.21 14.05 -11.27
CA ASP A 31 -15.34 13.11 -11.24
C ASP A 31 -15.02 11.71 -11.81
N ASP A 32 -13.85 11.52 -12.42
CA ASP A 32 -13.39 10.28 -13.06
C ASP A 32 -12.43 9.46 -12.17
N VAL A 33 -12.31 9.84 -10.89
CA VAL A 33 -11.59 9.07 -9.87
C VAL A 33 -12.48 7.93 -9.40
N LEU A 34 -11.98 6.69 -9.45
CA LEU A 34 -12.65 5.57 -8.80
C LEU A 34 -12.89 5.90 -7.33
N ASP A 35 -14.17 5.88 -6.93
CA ASP A 35 -14.53 5.98 -5.54
C ASP A 35 -13.81 4.84 -4.77
N PRO A 36 -13.12 5.13 -3.65
CA PRO A 36 -12.60 4.08 -2.75
C PRO A 36 -13.64 3.01 -2.38
N TYR A 37 -14.94 3.32 -2.52
CA TYR A 37 -16.05 2.37 -2.36
C TYR A 37 -16.10 1.26 -3.44
N VAL A 38 -15.45 1.47 -4.60
CA VAL A 38 -15.40 0.52 -5.74
C VAL A 38 -14.13 -0.33 -5.73
N LEU A 39 -13.07 0.10 -5.04
CA LEU A 39 -11.80 -0.63 -4.97
C LEU A 39 -11.92 -1.78 -3.97
N ALA A 40 -12.24 -2.96 -4.48
CA ALA A 40 -12.30 -4.18 -3.68
C ALA A 40 -10.91 -4.70 -3.32
N GLU A 41 -10.85 -5.55 -2.29
CA GLU A 41 -9.68 -6.37 -1.98
C GLU A 41 -9.27 -7.19 -3.22
N GLY A 42 -7.96 -7.29 -3.49
CA GLY A 42 -7.43 -8.00 -4.65
C GLY A 42 -7.39 -7.20 -5.95
N TRP A 43 -7.60 -5.87 -5.93
CA TRP A 43 -7.46 -5.04 -7.13
C TRP A 43 -6.03 -4.54 -7.36
N PHE A 44 -5.26 -4.39 -6.29
CA PHE A 44 -3.88 -3.95 -6.33
C PHE A 44 -2.94 -5.11 -5.98
N ARG A 45 -1.82 -5.15 -6.67
CA ARG A 45 -0.69 -6.03 -6.38
C ARG A 45 0.51 -5.22 -5.95
N PHE A 46 1.18 -5.62 -4.87
CA PHE A 46 2.38 -4.96 -4.38
C PHE A 46 3.64 -5.73 -4.76
N ASN A 47 4.65 -5.02 -5.28
CA ASN A 47 5.92 -5.64 -5.62
C ASN A 47 6.95 -5.38 -4.51
N PHE A 48 7.33 -6.42 -3.77
CA PHE A 48 8.31 -6.32 -2.68
C PHE A 48 9.75 -6.03 -3.15
N THR A 49 10.03 -5.98 -4.46
CA THR A 49 11.35 -5.60 -4.99
C THR A 49 11.43 -4.12 -5.35
N THR A 50 10.38 -3.58 -5.98
CA THR A 50 10.33 -2.16 -6.41
C THR A 50 9.58 -1.26 -5.43
N PHE A 51 8.77 -1.84 -4.55
CA PHE A 51 7.83 -1.16 -3.65
C PHE A 51 6.73 -0.37 -4.38
N GLU A 52 6.46 -0.74 -5.62
CA GLU A 52 5.41 -0.17 -6.46
C GLU A 52 4.12 -0.99 -6.41
N LEU A 53 3.02 -0.36 -6.79
CA LEU A 53 1.70 -0.97 -6.95
C LEU A 53 1.39 -1.20 -8.43
N TYR A 54 0.66 -2.28 -8.70
CA TYR A 54 0.20 -2.66 -10.04
C TYR A 54 -1.25 -3.13 -9.94
N PRO A 55 -2.01 -3.18 -11.05
CA PRO A 55 -3.25 -3.94 -11.08
C PRO A 55 -2.98 -5.41 -10.82
N ASP A 56 -3.89 -6.05 -10.09
CA ASP A 56 -3.83 -7.49 -9.90
C ASP A 56 -3.95 -8.21 -11.28
N PRO A 57 -3.09 -9.21 -11.55
CA PRO A 57 -3.05 -9.88 -12.84
C PRO A 57 -4.34 -10.63 -13.19
N ASP A 58 -5.15 -11.01 -12.20
CA ASP A 58 -6.38 -11.78 -12.40
C ASP A 58 -7.61 -10.89 -12.69
N LEU A 59 -7.44 -9.57 -12.66
CA LEU A 59 -8.49 -8.61 -13.03
C LEU A 59 -8.85 -8.64 -14.52
N SER A 60 -10.08 -8.25 -14.82
CA SER A 60 -10.52 -7.94 -16.17
C SER A 60 -9.71 -6.77 -16.76
N ASP A 61 -9.58 -6.70 -18.09
CA ASP A 61 -8.83 -5.61 -18.73
C ASP A 61 -9.40 -4.22 -18.41
N ASP A 62 -10.71 -4.12 -18.25
CA ASP A 62 -11.35 -2.85 -17.90
C ASP A 62 -11.07 -2.46 -16.44
N ASP A 63 -11.02 -3.41 -15.52
CA ASP A 63 -10.65 -3.13 -14.13
C ASP A 63 -9.15 -2.82 -13.99
N LYS A 64 -8.29 -3.51 -14.75
CA LYS A 64 -6.85 -3.17 -14.86
C LYS A 64 -6.64 -1.73 -15.32
N LYS A 65 -7.39 -1.27 -16.33
CA LYS A 65 -7.32 0.13 -16.79
C LYS A 65 -7.70 1.10 -15.68
N LYS A 66 -8.75 0.82 -14.91
CA LYS A 66 -9.19 1.71 -13.83
C LYS A 66 -8.17 1.76 -12.69
N VAL A 67 -7.58 0.62 -12.31
CA VAL A 67 -6.50 0.58 -11.31
C VAL A 67 -5.27 1.35 -11.79
N ASN A 68 -4.84 1.14 -13.04
CA ASN A 68 -3.73 1.89 -13.61
C ASN A 68 -4.02 3.41 -13.65
N ALA A 69 -5.22 3.81 -14.06
CA ALA A 69 -5.62 5.22 -14.04
C ALA A 69 -5.56 5.78 -12.62
N THR A 70 -5.94 4.99 -11.61
CA THR A 70 -5.84 5.38 -10.19
C THR A 70 -4.37 5.55 -9.76
N ILE A 71 -3.49 4.60 -10.10
CA ILE A 71 -2.06 4.66 -9.80
C ILE A 71 -1.43 5.92 -10.40
N VAL A 72 -1.63 6.14 -11.69
CA VAL A 72 -1.05 7.28 -12.43
C VAL A 72 -1.59 8.60 -11.91
N ARG A 73 -2.92 8.72 -11.74
CA ARG A 73 -3.54 9.99 -11.34
C ARG A 73 -3.11 10.41 -9.94
N PHE A 74 -3.01 9.46 -9.03
CA PHE A 74 -2.58 9.73 -7.65
C PHE A 74 -1.07 9.71 -7.49
N GLU A 75 -0.32 9.48 -8.57
CA GLU A 75 1.13 9.38 -8.58
C GLU A 75 1.61 8.36 -7.53
N LEU A 76 0.88 7.25 -7.38
CA LEU A 76 1.12 6.30 -6.29
C LEU A 76 2.51 5.67 -6.40
N ASN A 77 3.09 5.60 -7.60
CA ASN A 77 4.45 5.09 -7.82
C ASN A 77 5.44 6.21 -8.16
N GLU A 78 4.97 7.35 -8.62
CA GLU A 78 5.77 8.50 -9.05
C GLU A 78 6.10 9.46 -7.89
N ASP A 79 5.33 9.48 -6.80
CA ASP A 79 5.71 10.19 -5.58
C ASP A 79 6.71 9.35 -4.77
N ASP A 80 7.98 9.73 -4.86
CA ASP A 80 9.09 9.13 -4.11
C ASP A 80 8.78 9.00 -2.61
N ASN A 81 8.04 9.95 -2.01
CA ASN A 81 7.70 9.85 -0.58
C ASN A 81 6.80 8.66 -0.28
N LEU A 82 5.86 8.34 -1.17
CA LEU A 82 4.96 7.19 -1.01
C LEU A 82 5.70 5.87 -1.23
N VAL A 83 6.61 5.81 -2.21
CA VAL A 83 7.48 4.65 -2.44
C VAL A 83 8.38 4.41 -1.22
N GLN A 84 9.03 5.47 -0.73
CA GLN A 84 9.93 5.40 0.43
C GLN A 84 9.17 5.03 1.72
N GLU A 85 7.94 5.50 1.89
CA GLU A 85 7.10 5.10 3.03
C GLU A 85 6.77 3.60 3.01
N ARG A 86 6.34 3.06 1.86
CA ARG A 86 6.07 1.62 1.70
C ARG A 86 7.32 0.79 1.95
N LEU A 87 8.46 1.23 1.41
CA LEU A 87 9.77 0.63 1.63
C LEU A 87 10.12 0.59 3.12
N ARG A 88 10.01 1.72 3.83
CA ARG A 88 10.28 1.80 5.27
C ARG A 88 9.35 0.90 6.09
N ALA A 89 8.07 0.82 5.75
CA ALA A 89 7.12 -0.05 6.44
C ALA A 89 7.52 -1.53 6.32
N VAL A 90 7.92 -1.98 5.12
CA VAL A 90 8.37 -3.36 4.88
C VAL A 90 9.65 -3.67 5.66
N TYR A 91 10.64 -2.77 5.62
CA TYR A 91 11.88 -2.96 6.36
C TYR A 91 11.70 -2.88 7.87
N ALA A 92 10.85 -1.99 8.38
CA ALA A 92 10.53 -1.92 9.80
C ALA A 92 9.86 -3.21 10.30
N TYR A 93 8.98 -3.81 9.50
CA TYR A 93 8.43 -5.13 9.79
C TYR A 93 9.52 -6.22 9.77
N ALA A 94 10.37 -6.23 8.75
CA ALA A 94 11.45 -7.21 8.63
C ALA A 94 12.48 -7.13 9.77
N ASP A 95 12.77 -5.92 10.26
CA ASP A 95 13.65 -5.61 11.40
C ASP A 95 12.98 -5.87 12.77
N GLY A 96 11.69 -6.21 12.79
CA GLY A 96 10.92 -6.46 14.01
C GLY A 96 10.52 -5.18 14.77
N LYS A 97 10.75 -4.00 14.21
CA LYS A 97 10.34 -2.69 14.77
C LYS A 97 8.85 -2.40 14.56
N LEU A 98 8.21 -3.11 13.63
CA LEU A 98 6.78 -3.02 13.35
C LEU A 98 6.15 -4.41 13.47
N THR A 99 5.17 -4.57 14.36
CA THR A 99 4.42 -5.83 14.53
C THR A 99 3.42 -6.03 13.40
N ARG A 100 2.94 -7.27 13.21
CA ARG A 100 1.88 -7.57 12.21
C ARG A 100 0.62 -6.76 12.50
N GLU A 101 0.21 -6.65 13.76
CA GLU A 101 -0.97 -5.91 14.18
C GLU A 101 -0.84 -4.41 13.86
N GLN A 102 0.34 -3.83 14.12
CA GLN A 102 0.61 -2.44 13.77
C GLN A 102 0.67 -2.23 12.26
N LEU A 103 1.29 -3.16 11.50
CA LEU A 103 1.33 -3.11 10.05
C LEU A 103 -0.08 -3.17 9.46
N THR A 104 -0.94 -4.10 9.90
CA THR A 104 -2.33 -4.20 9.45
C THR A 104 -3.12 -2.92 9.74
N ARG A 105 -2.87 -2.27 10.89
CA ARG A 105 -3.56 -1.03 11.26
C ARG A 105 -3.07 0.19 10.48
N LEU A 106 -1.77 0.30 10.22
CA LEU A 106 -1.14 1.49 9.62
C LEU A 106 -1.03 1.39 8.10
N TYR A 107 -0.74 0.19 7.60
CA TYR A 107 -0.48 -0.14 6.20
C TYR A 107 -1.28 -1.38 5.76
N PRO A 108 -2.62 -1.34 5.83
CA PRO A 108 -3.48 -2.50 5.56
C PRO A 108 -3.24 -3.15 4.19
N LEU A 109 -2.99 -2.36 3.13
CA LEU A 109 -2.67 -2.88 1.81
C LEU A 109 -1.35 -3.69 1.79
N ILE A 110 -0.31 -3.20 2.47
CA ILE A 110 0.97 -3.94 2.55
C ILE A 110 0.76 -5.22 3.38
N ALA A 111 -0.02 -5.15 4.46
CA ALA A 111 -0.29 -6.30 5.30
C ALA A 111 -1.09 -7.39 4.55
N SER A 112 -2.13 -7.01 3.80
CA SER A 112 -2.90 -7.96 2.98
C SER A 112 -2.01 -8.62 1.93
N GLU A 113 -1.17 -7.82 1.25
CA GLU A 113 -0.23 -8.34 0.25
C GLU A 113 0.87 -9.21 0.85
N MET A 114 1.30 -8.94 2.08
CA MET A 114 2.23 -9.83 2.78
C MET A 114 1.61 -11.20 3.05
N VAL A 115 0.32 -11.26 3.37
CA VAL A 115 -0.41 -12.52 3.54
C VAL A 115 -0.61 -13.20 2.19
N ALA A 116 -1.15 -12.49 1.20
CA ALA A 116 -1.48 -13.02 -0.13
C ALA A 116 -0.27 -13.57 -0.89
N GLN A 117 0.94 -13.08 -0.57
CA GLN A 117 2.18 -13.49 -1.23
C GLN A 117 3.06 -14.42 -0.40
N ASP A 118 2.63 -14.84 0.79
CA ASP A 118 3.43 -15.59 1.78
C ASP A 118 4.76 -14.88 2.09
N PHE A 119 4.73 -13.57 2.34
CA PHE A 119 5.92 -12.73 2.50
C PHE A 119 6.90 -13.27 3.56
N ASP A 120 6.39 -13.75 4.69
CA ASP A 120 7.22 -14.27 5.78
C ASP A 120 8.06 -15.49 5.35
N VAL A 121 7.58 -16.25 4.36
CA VAL A 121 8.28 -17.42 3.82
C VAL A 121 9.14 -17.03 2.61
N LYS A 122 8.57 -16.30 1.64
CA LYS A 122 9.19 -16.04 0.34
C LYS A 122 10.16 -14.86 0.31
N HIS A 123 9.95 -13.87 1.18
CA HIS A 123 10.64 -12.57 1.08
C HIS A 123 11.40 -12.23 2.35
N LEU A 124 10.81 -12.41 3.53
CA LEU A 124 11.38 -11.99 4.81
C LEU A 124 12.84 -12.47 5.06
N PRO A 125 13.25 -13.70 4.72
CA PRO A 125 14.65 -14.11 4.87
C PRO A 125 15.63 -13.24 4.07
N ARG A 126 15.25 -12.82 2.86
CA ARG A 126 16.07 -11.92 2.02
C ARG A 126 16.17 -10.54 2.66
N PHE A 127 15.07 -9.99 3.16
CA PHE A 127 15.06 -8.68 3.82
C PHE A 127 15.92 -8.66 5.08
N ARG A 128 15.83 -9.71 5.91
CA ARG A 128 16.68 -9.85 7.10
C ARG A 128 18.16 -9.90 6.74
N ARG A 129 18.53 -10.65 5.71
CA ARG A 129 19.91 -10.67 5.20
C ARG A 129 20.38 -9.31 4.70
N LEU A 130 19.51 -8.54 4.04
CA LEU A 130 19.85 -7.18 3.60
C LEU A 130 20.09 -6.24 4.79
N LEU A 131 19.33 -6.39 5.88
CA LEU A 131 19.47 -5.61 7.11
C LEU A 131 20.74 -5.92 7.91
N GLU A 132 21.41 -7.06 7.65
CA GLU A 132 22.74 -7.36 8.21
C GLU A 132 23.81 -6.41 7.64
N ASN A 133 23.57 -5.77 6.49
CA ASN A 133 24.48 -4.79 5.91
C ASN A 133 24.25 -3.40 6.52
N PRO A 134 25.25 -2.82 7.23
CA PRO A 134 25.11 -1.50 7.86
C PRO A 134 24.74 -0.39 6.87
N ARG A 135 25.20 -0.46 5.62
CA ARG A 135 24.87 0.55 4.59
C ARG A 135 23.38 0.58 4.25
N VAL A 136 22.71 -0.57 4.33
CA VAL A 136 21.26 -0.66 4.08
C VAL A 136 20.52 -0.01 5.24
N ARG A 137 20.93 -0.28 6.49
CA ARG A 137 20.38 0.35 7.69
C ARG A 137 20.57 1.87 7.69
N ASP A 138 21.78 2.34 7.37
CA ASP A 138 22.09 3.77 7.27
C ASP A 138 21.22 4.48 6.22
N GLY A 139 21.04 3.86 5.04
CA GLY A 139 20.20 4.41 3.97
C GLY A 139 18.70 4.46 4.31
N LEU A 140 18.26 3.58 5.20
CA LEU A 140 16.88 3.53 5.71
C LEU A 140 16.66 4.44 6.93
N GLY A 141 17.74 4.92 7.56
CA GLY A 141 17.71 5.67 8.81
C GLY A 141 17.29 4.84 10.02
N ILE A 142 17.66 3.56 10.06
CA ILE A 142 17.26 2.59 11.11
C ILE A 142 18.42 1.84 11.75
#